data_AF-A0A7C5S4D7-F1
#
_entry.id   AF-A0A7C5S4D7-F1
#
_cell.length_a   1.000
_cell.length_b   1.000
_cell.length_c   1.000
_cell.angle_alpha   90.00
_cell.angle_beta   90.00
_cell.angle_gamma   90.00
#
_symmetry.space_group_name_H-M   'P 1'
#
loop_
_entity.id
_entity.type
_entity.pdbx_description
1 polymer ?
#
loop_
_entity_poly.entity_id
_entity_poly.type
_entity_poly.pdbx_seq_one_letter_code
_entity_poly.pdbx_strand_id
1 'polypeptide(L)'
;MAVLKPFKGLRPPKEIAKDLASRPYDVLNSDEAREEAAGNEYSLLHIIKPEIDLPHEIDIHSQQVYEKAKENFDMFRAKGYLIADFEKYFYIYAQTMNGKTQYGVVGCAAVEDYLNDIIKKHELT
;
A
#
# COMPACT_ATOMS: atom_id res chain seq x y z
N MET A 1 23.94 11.69 11.20
CA MET A 1 23.34 11.76 9.85
C MET A 1 22.41 10.59 9.72
N ALA A 2 21.17 10.80 9.28
CA ALA A 2 20.19 9.72 9.20
C ALA A 2 20.65 8.59 8.29
N VAL A 3 20.45 7.35 8.71
CA VAL A 3 20.72 6.13 7.97
C VAL A 3 19.52 5.85 7.08
N LEU A 4 19.75 5.84 5.77
CA LEU A 4 18.76 5.46 4.76
C LEU A 4 19.29 4.28 3.95
N LYS A 5 18.50 3.20 3.85
CA LYS A 5 18.89 1.96 3.15
C LYS A 5 17.91 1.63 2.02
N PRO A 6 18.41 1.11 0.89
CA PRO A 6 17.55 0.66 -0.20
C PRO A 6 16.89 -0.68 0.18
N PHE A 7 15.76 -1.01 -0.46
CA PHE A 7 15.04 -2.27 -0.23
C PHE A 7 14.48 -2.84 -1.53
N LYS A 8 14.05 -4.11 -1.48
CA LYS A 8 13.35 -4.75 -2.59
C LYS A 8 11.87 -4.41 -2.49
N GLY A 9 11.42 -3.47 -3.30
CA GLY A 9 10.02 -3.07 -3.38
C GLY A 9 9.16 -4.17 -3.98
N LEU A 10 7.90 -4.20 -3.55
CA LEU A 10 6.86 -5.04 -4.11
C LEU A 10 5.88 -4.11 -4.83
N ARG A 11 5.81 -4.20 -6.16
CA ARG A 11 5.12 -3.20 -6.98
C ARG A 11 4.35 -3.83 -8.15
N PRO A 12 3.33 -3.15 -8.67
CA PRO A 12 2.65 -3.61 -9.87
C PRO A 12 3.50 -3.49 -11.14
N PRO A 13 3.22 -4.33 -12.16
CA PRO A 13 3.52 -4.01 -13.55
C PRO A 13 2.94 -2.65 -13.96
N LYS A 14 3.59 -1.97 -14.90
CA LYS A 14 3.21 -0.62 -15.32
C LYS A 14 1.80 -0.59 -15.92
N GLU A 15 1.43 -1.66 -16.60
CA GLU A 15 0.21 -1.83 -17.37
C GLU A 15 -1.04 -1.85 -16.47
N ILE A 16 -0.90 -2.36 -15.25
CA ILE A 16 -2.01 -2.48 -14.28
C ILE A 16 -1.87 -1.49 -13.11
N ALA A 17 -0.81 -0.68 -13.08
CA ALA A 17 -0.52 0.18 -11.92
C ALA A 17 -1.66 1.16 -11.61
N LYS A 18 -2.37 1.63 -12.64
CA LYS A 18 -3.55 2.49 -12.49
C LYS A 18 -4.73 1.75 -11.87
N ASP A 19 -4.95 0.50 -12.29
CA ASP A 19 -6.11 -0.30 -11.85
C ASP A 19 -5.86 -0.92 -10.47
N LEU A 20 -4.59 -1.20 -10.11
CA LEU A 20 -4.24 -1.68 -8.79
C LEU A 20 -4.31 -0.57 -7.72
N ALA A 21 -3.91 0.66 -8.06
CA ALA A 21 -3.92 1.77 -7.13
C ALA A 21 -5.35 2.04 -6.62
N SER A 22 -5.51 2.12 -5.30
CA SER A 22 -6.78 2.44 -4.65
C SER A 22 -6.65 3.67 -3.75
N ARG A 23 -7.79 4.19 -3.29
CA ARG A 23 -7.80 5.10 -2.14
C ARG A 23 -7.26 4.42 -0.88
N PRO A 24 -6.73 5.19 0.10
CA PRO A 24 -6.40 4.69 1.42
C PRO A 24 -7.58 3.99 2.11
N TYR A 25 -7.30 3.00 2.97
CA TYR A 25 -8.35 2.20 3.62
C TYR A 25 -9.17 2.98 4.66
N ASP A 26 -8.61 4.07 5.19
CA ASP A 26 -9.16 4.91 6.26
C ASP A 26 -10.10 6.00 5.74
N VAL A 27 -10.12 6.24 4.41
CA VAL A 27 -11.03 7.19 3.76
C VAL A 27 -12.26 6.50 3.14
N LEU A 28 -12.45 5.20 3.40
CA LEU A 28 -13.55 4.39 2.87
C LEU A 28 -14.18 3.50 3.92
N ASN A 29 -15.50 3.45 3.94
CA ASN A 29 -16.22 2.36 4.59
C ASN A 29 -16.27 1.11 3.68
N SER A 30 -16.77 -0.01 4.21
CA SER A 30 -16.78 -1.29 3.48
C SER A 30 -17.71 -1.30 2.27
N ASP A 31 -18.78 -0.52 2.28
CA ASP A 31 -19.73 -0.42 1.16
C ASP A 31 -19.11 0.35 0.01
N GLU A 32 -18.54 1.53 0.29
CA GLU A 32 -17.82 2.34 -0.68
C GLU A 32 -16.64 1.57 -1.30
N ALA A 33 -15.93 0.77 -0.48
CA ALA A 33 -14.83 -0.06 -0.96
C ALA A 33 -15.29 -1.20 -1.87
N ARG A 34 -16.45 -1.83 -1.59
CA ARG A 34 -17.05 -2.83 -2.50
C ARG A 34 -17.44 -2.20 -3.83
N GLU A 35 -18.06 -1.03 -3.79
CA GLU A 35 -18.46 -0.30 -5.01
C GLU A 35 -17.23 0.10 -5.84
N GLU A 36 -16.17 0.61 -5.21
CA GLU A 36 -14.93 1.02 -5.90
C GLU A 36 -14.17 -0.17 -6.50
N ALA A 37 -14.14 -1.31 -5.80
CA ALA A 37 -13.47 -2.52 -6.29
C ALA A 37 -14.34 -3.33 -7.28
N ALA A 38 -15.63 -3.01 -7.43
CA ALA A 38 -16.56 -3.79 -8.24
C ALA A 38 -16.08 -3.92 -9.69
N GLY A 39 -15.86 -5.17 -10.12
CA GLY A 39 -15.41 -5.49 -11.48
C GLY A 39 -13.91 -5.24 -11.74
N ASN A 40 -13.14 -4.84 -10.72
CA ASN A 40 -11.70 -4.62 -10.82
C ASN A 40 -10.92 -5.58 -9.92
N GLU A 41 -10.52 -6.73 -10.47
CA GLU A 41 -9.76 -7.75 -9.72
C GLU A 41 -8.36 -7.30 -9.28
N TYR A 42 -7.83 -6.19 -9.85
CA TYR A 42 -6.51 -5.67 -9.51
C TYR A 42 -6.53 -4.78 -8.28
N SER A 43 -7.69 -4.28 -7.85
CA SER A 43 -7.81 -3.26 -6.81
C SER A 43 -7.11 -3.67 -5.52
N LEU A 44 -6.20 -2.83 -5.02
CA LEU A 44 -5.50 -3.09 -3.75
C LEU A 44 -6.46 -3.18 -2.55
N LEU A 45 -7.71 -2.70 -2.68
CA LEU A 45 -8.77 -2.84 -1.68
C LEU A 45 -9.04 -4.30 -1.31
N HIS A 46 -8.85 -5.26 -2.23
CA HIS A 46 -8.94 -6.68 -1.90
C HIS A 46 -7.94 -7.11 -0.83
N ILE A 47 -6.81 -6.41 -0.67
CA ILE A 47 -5.80 -6.71 0.36
C ILE A 47 -5.98 -5.83 1.60
N ILE A 48 -6.27 -4.54 1.43
CA ILE A 48 -6.30 -3.57 2.54
C ILE A 48 -7.68 -3.37 3.18
N LYS A 49 -8.75 -3.80 2.50
CA LYS A 49 -10.13 -3.94 3.03
C LYS A 49 -10.71 -5.31 2.63
N PRO A 50 -10.08 -6.42 3.04
CA PRO A 50 -10.41 -7.77 2.56
C PRO A 50 -11.83 -8.23 2.92
N GLU A 51 -12.51 -7.57 3.86
CA GLU A 51 -13.92 -7.77 4.15
C GLU A 51 -14.83 -7.57 2.93
N ILE A 52 -14.40 -6.82 1.91
CA ILE A 52 -15.16 -6.62 0.67
C ILE A 52 -15.32 -7.90 -0.17
N ASP A 53 -14.55 -8.95 0.12
CA ASP A 53 -14.64 -10.26 -0.54
C ASP A 53 -15.35 -11.32 0.32
N LEU A 54 -15.90 -10.88 1.46
CA LEU A 54 -16.59 -11.72 2.44
C LEU A 54 -18.07 -11.30 2.54
N PRO A 55 -18.93 -12.11 3.21
CA PRO A 55 -20.30 -11.73 3.50
C PRO A 55 -20.40 -10.36 4.17
N HIS A 56 -21.51 -9.67 3.95
CA HIS A 56 -21.68 -8.28 4.36
C HIS A 56 -21.69 -8.12 5.89
N GLU A 57 -22.23 -9.13 6.57
CA GLU A 57 -22.43 -9.17 8.01
C GLU A 57 -21.18 -9.63 8.78
N ILE A 58 -20.04 -9.85 8.10
CA ILE A 58 -18.81 -10.30 8.76
C ILE A 58 -18.29 -9.25 9.73
N ASP A 59 -17.81 -9.69 10.89
CA ASP A 59 -17.01 -8.83 11.76
C ASP A 59 -15.67 -8.52 11.06
N ILE A 60 -15.44 -7.24 10.78
CA ILE A 60 -14.24 -6.74 10.10
C ILE A 60 -12.95 -7.01 10.88
N HIS A 61 -13.05 -7.32 12.18
CA HIS A 61 -11.92 -7.68 13.03
C HIS A 61 -11.77 -9.19 13.23
N SER A 62 -12.59 -9.99 12.55
CA SER A 62 -12.53 -11.44 12.66
C SER A 62 -11.28 -12.03 12.00
N GLN A 63 -10.88 -13.21 12.48
CA GLN A 63 -9.76 -13.97 11.90
C GLN A 63 -9.95 -14.25 10.40
N GLN A 64 -11.19 -14.43 9.95
CA GLN A 64 -11.52 -14.70 8.54
C GLN A 64 -11.11 -13.54 7.62
N VAL A 65 -11.24 -12.30 8.10
CA VAL A 65 -10.87 -11.08 7.35
C VAL A 65 -9.35 -11.03 7.16
N TYR A 66 -8.58 -11.35 8.20
CA TYR A 66 -7.11 -11.43 8.12
C TYR A 66 -6.65 -12.57 7.21
N GLU A 67 -7.31 -13.72 7.26
CA GLU A 67 -7.04 -14.86 6.38
C GLU A 67 -7.32 -14.51 4.91
N LYS A 68 -8.43 -13.81 4.65
CA LYS A 68 -8.76 -13.30 3.30
C LYS A 68 -7.72 -12.31 2.81
N ALA A 69 -7.24 -11.39 3.66
CA ALA A 69 -6.16 -10.47 3.33
C ALA A 69 -4.91 -11.22 2.84
N LYS A 70 -4.52 -12.27 3.58
CA LYS A 70 -3.37 -13.11 3.26
C LYS A 70 -3.58 -13.88 1.96
N GLU A 71 -4.75 -14.50 1.78
CA GLU A 71 -5.13 -15.22 0.57
C GLU A 71 -5.03 -14.31 -0.66
N ASN A 72 -5.61 -13.11 -0.58
CA ASN A 72 -5.58 -12.13 -1.66
C ASN A 72 -4.15 -11.63 -1.93
N PHE A 73 -3.36 -11.38 -0.89
CA PHE A 73 -1.95 -10.99 -1.07
C PHE A 73 -1.12 -12.06 -1.77
N ASP A 74 -1.27 -13.33 -1.37
CA ASP A 74 -0.59 -14.46 -2.01
C ASP A 74 -1.05 -14.65 -3.46
N MET A 75 -2.35 -14.45 -3.73
CA MET A 75 -2.93 -14.48 -5.08
C MET A 75 -2.34 -13.36 -5.95
N PHE A 76 -2.23 -12.13 -5.45
CA PHE A 76 -1.65 -11.00 -6.20
C PHE A 76 -0.20 -11.28 -6.59
N ARG A 77 0.57 -11.92 -5.71
CA ARG A 77 1.95 -12.34 -6.01
C ARG A 77 1.99 -13.46 -7.04
N ALA A 78 1.12 -14.47 -6.91
CA ALA A 78 1.06 -15.60 -7.83
C ALA A 78 0.63 -15.19 -9.25
N LYS A 79 -0.32 -14.25 -9.37
CA LYS A 79 -0.77 -13.68 -10.65
C LYS A 79 0.20 -12.65 -11.24
N GLY A 80 1.25 -12.26 -10.52
CA GLY A 80 2.20 -11.24 -10.95
C GLY A 80 1.64 -9.81 -10.90
N TYR A 81 0.58 -9.58 -10.13
CA TYR A 81 0.04 -8.23 -9.88
C TYR A 81 0.91 -7.45 -8.91
N LEU A 82 1.66 -8.16 -8.07
CA LEU A 82 2.67 -7.60 -7.17
C LEU A 82 3.97 -8.37 -7.36
N ILE A 83 4.97 -7.70 -7.95
CA ILE A 83 6.26 -8.28 -8.29
C ILE A 83 7.35 -7.66 -7.42
N ALA A 84 8.14 -8.52 -6.80
CA ALA A 84 9.29 -8.09 -6.02
C ALA A 84 10.44 -7.70 -6.96
N ASP A 85 11.09 -6.57 -6.67
CA ASP A 85 12.26 -6.14 -7.40
C ASP A 85 13.45 -7.10 -7.21
N PHE A 86 14.28 -7.24 -8.25
CA PHE A 86 15.43 -8.15 -8.25
C PHE A 86 16.52 -7.70 -7.27
N GLU A 87 16.89 -6.41 -7.33
CA GLU A 87 17.85 -5.77 -6.44
C GLU A 87 17.18 -4.80 -5.47
N LYS A 88 17.98 -4.30 -4.51
CA LYS A 88 17.53 -3.24 -3.61
C LYS A 88 17.66 -1.89 -4.30
N TYR A 89 16.59 -1.09 -4.24
CA TYR A 89 16.58 0.26 -4.81
C TYR A 89 16.18 1.30 -3.76
N PHE A 90 16.59 2.54 -4.03
CA PHE A 90 15.87 3.71 -3.53
C PHE A 90 14.82 4.08 -4.57
N TYR A 91 13.63 4.47 -4.12
CA TYR A 91 12.55 4.84 -5.02
C TYR A 91 12.31 6.35 -4.97
N ILE A 92 11.86 6.90 -6.09
CA ILE A 92 11.40 8.28 -6.15
C ILE A 92 9.87 8.28 -6.07
N TYR A 93 9.35 8.96 -5.07
CA TYR A 93 7.94 9.27 -4.95
C TYR A 93 7.66 10.64 -5.55
N ALA A 94 6.55 10.79 -6.26
CA ALA A 94 6.12 12.05 -6.83
C ALA A 94 4.65 12.29 -6.51
N GLN A 95 4.33 13.49 -6.04
CA GLN A 95 2.96 13.91 -5.80
C GLN A 95 2.72 15.26 -6.47
N THR A 96 1.69 15.35 -7.30
CA THR A 96 1.29 16.59 -7.96
C THR A 96 0.01 17.12 -7.32
N MET A 97 0.05 18.34 -6.78
CA MET A 97 -1.12 19.03 -6.23
C MET A 97 -1.11 20.49 -6.68
N ASN A 98 -2.26 21.01 -7.13
CA ASN A 98 -2.41 22.39 -7.61
C ASN A 98 -1.35 22.80 -8.65
N GLY A 99 -1.03 21.90 -9.59
CA GLY A 99 -0.05 22.14 -10.65
C GLY A 99 1.42 22.12 -10.21
N LYS A 100 1.72 21.80 -8.95
CA LYS A 100 3.08 21.66 -8.42
C LYS A 100 3.39 20.22 -8.10
N THR A 101 4.52 19.72 -8.59
CA THR A 101 5.02 18.37 -8.27
C THR A 101 6.10 18.45 -7.20
N GLN A 102 5.91 17.69 -6.13
CA GLN A 102 6.92 17.43 -5.10
C GLN A 102 7.47 16.03 -5.28
N TYR A 103 8.78 15.89 -5.10
CA TYR A 103 9.48 14.62 -5.15
C TYR A 103 10.02 14.26 -3.78
N GLY A 104 9.94 12.98 -3.42
CA GLY A 104 10.51 12.40 -2.22
C GLY A 104 11.36 11.17 -2.55
N VAL A 105 12.20 10.77 -1.61
CA VAL A 105 12.95 9.51 -1.68
C VAL A 105 12.31 8.52 -0.71
N VAL A 106 12.03 7.31 -1.19
CA VAL A 106 11.52 6.20 -0.37
C VAL A 106 12.62 5.19 -0.17
N GLY A 107 12.83 4.83 1.10
CA GLY A 107 13.81 3.84 1.55
C GLY A 107 13.55 3.47 3.02
N CYS A 108 14.32 2.52 3.54
CA CYS A 108 14.25 2.14 4.94
C CYS A 108 15.07 3.11 5.79
N ALA A 109 14.43 3.75 6.76
CA ALA A 109 15.10 4.57 7.77
C ALA A 109 15.34 3.77 9.05
N ALA A 110 16.39 4.10 9.80
CA ALA A 110 16.60 3.53 11.13
C ALA A 110 15.58 4.08 12.12
N VAL A 111 14.96 3.19 12.91
CA VAL A 111 13.99 3.58 13.95
C VAL A 111 14.68 4.42 15.02
N GLU A 112 15.94 4.11 15.33
CA GLU A 112 16.75 4.85 16.28
C GLU A 112 16.96 6.31 15.86
N ASP A 113 17.11 6.58 14.56
CA ASP A 113 17.27 7.96 14.07
C ASP A 113 15.97 8.77 14.19
N TYR A 114 14.81 8.13 14.09
CA TYR A 114 13.52 8.75 14.36
C TYR A 114 13.33 9.04 15.86
N LEU A 115 13.68 8.07 16.72
CA LEU A 115 13.54 8.22 18.18
C LEU A 115 14.49 9.28 18.75
N ASN A 116 15.71 9.39 18.21
CA ASN A 116 16.73 10.34 18.69
C ASN A 116 16.71 11.71 17.97
N ASP A 117 15.60 12.06 17.32
CA ASP A 117 15.37 13.35 16.63
C ASP A 117 16.42 13.71 15.55
N ILE A 118 17.12 12.71 15.01
CA ILE A 118 18.02 12.84 13.85
C ILE A 118 17.17 13.01 12.58
N ILE A 119 16.04 12.31 12.49
CA ILE A 119 15.00 12.51 11.47
C ILE A 119 13.98 13.51 12.01
N LYS A 120 13.75 14.60 11.29
CA LYS A 120 12.70 15.57 11.64
C LYS A 120 11.32 14.97 11.38
N LYS A 121 10.45 15.06 12.37
CA LYS A 121 9.09 14.51 12.35
C LYS A 121 8.15 15.56 11.76
N HIS A 122 7.33 15.18 10.78
CA HIS A 122 6.37 16.10 10.15
C HIS A 122 5.12 16.32 11.01
N GLU A 123 4.67 15.29 11.73
CA GLU A 123 3.38 15.32 12.45
C GLU A 123 3.41 16.05 13.81
N LEU A 124 4.54 16.68 14.18
CA LEU A 124 4.73 17.35 15.48
C LEU A 124 5.56 18.64 15.38
N THR A 125 5.36 19.44 14.33
CA THR A 125 5.88 20.82 14.26
C THR A 125 4.81 21.84 14.60
#